data_AF-A0A0F2NHB9-F1
#
_entry.id   AF-A0A0F2NHB9-F1
#
_cell.length_a   1.000
_cell.length_b   1.000
_cell.length_c   1.000
_cell.angle_alpha   90.00
_cell.angle_beta   90.00
_cell.angle_gamma   90.00
#
_symmetry.space_group_name_H-M   'P 1'
#
loop_
_entity.id
_entity.type
_entity.pdbx_description
1 polymer ?
#
loop_
_entity_poly.entity_id
_entity_poly.type
_entity_poly.pdbx_seq_one_letter_code
_entity_poly.pdbx_strand_id
1 'polypeptide(L)'
;MYSEAKDDFCKAIHHALRRQPEIGRMLVMSAFGEIKYCLFVAVPGIKIMSTPERQDYVLSAILSDESMPIMWIDIDYDKDGKLHGAKGKQCSYSDIPPAEIDRLKELSVEYAKSRIESFQRQYHRKVGRNDPCPCGSGKKYKKCCL
;
A
#
# COMPACT_ATOMS: atom_id res chain seq x y z
N MET A 1 -1.83 -20.28 -16.86
CA MET A 1 -0.79 -19.23 -16.98
C MET A 1 -1.18 -18.13 -15.99
N TYR A 2 -0.51 -18.04 -14.83
CA TYR A 2 -0.82 -16.99 -13.86
C TYR A 2 -0.28 -15.65 -14.40
N SER A 3 -1.03 -14.56 -14.26
CA SER A 3 -0.58 -13.23 -14.67
C SER A 3 0.53 -12.75 -13.74
N GLU A 4 1.47 -11.97 -14.26
CA GLU A 4 2.56 -11.32 -13.49
C GLU A 4 2.01 -10.58 -12.25
N ALA A 5 0.85 -9.93 -12.39
CA ALA A 5 0.16 -9.26 -11.30
C ALA A 5 -0.22 -10.19 -10.13
N LYS A 6 -0.61 -11.46 -10.41
CA LYS A 6 -0.89 -12.42 -9.35
C LYS A 6 0.38 -12.80 -8.60
N ASP A 7 1.46 -13.06 -9.33
CA ASP A 7 2.74 -13.46 -8.72
C ASP A 7 3.29 -12.35 -7.83
N ASP A 8 3.19 -11.10 -8.28
CA ASP A 8 3.61 -9.94 -7.49
C ASP A 8 2.72 -9.70 -6.26
N PHE A 9 1.42 -9.91 -6.39
CA PHE A 9 0.50 -9.88 -5.24
C PHE A 9 0.85 -10.97 -4.21
N CYS A 10 1.12 -12.20 -4.65
CA CYS A 10 1.57 -13.27 -3.76
C CYS A 10 2.91 -12.96 -3.09
N LYS A 11 3.89 -12.39 -3.84
CA LYS A 11 5.16 -11.92 -3.27
C LYS A 11 4.95 -10.84 -2.21
N ALA A 12 3.99 -9.93 -2.41
CA ALA A 12 3.66 -8.89 -1.43
C ALA A 12 3.12 -9.50 -0.12
N ILE A 13 2.22 -10.48 -0.21
CA ILE A 13 1.72 -11.22 0.98
C ILE A 13 2.88 -11.90 1.69
N HIS A 14 3.71 -12.68 0.97
CA HIS A 14 4.85 -13.38 1.57
C HIS A 14 5.88 -12.41 2.18
N HIS A 15 6.06 -11.23 1.58
CA HIS A 15 6.90 -10.18 2.16
C HIS A 15 6.32 -9.68 3.48
N ALA A 16 5.02 -9.39 3.55
CA ALA A 16 4.36 -8.96 4.78
C ALA A 16 4.44 -10.04 5.88
N LEU A 17 4.13 -11.30 5.57
CA LEU A 17 4.19 -12.41 6.53
C LEU A 17 5.59 -12.60 7.13
N ARG A 18 6.64 -12.38 6.35
CA ARG A 18 8.03 -12.48 6.83
C ARG A 18 8.47 -11.24 7.61
N ARG A 19 8.18 -10.05 7.08
CA ARG A 19 8.77 -8.80 7.55
C ARG A 19 8.06 -8.21 8.76
N GLN A 20 6.74 -8.35 8.85
CA GLN A 20 5.97 -7.74 9.94
C GLN A 20 6.34 -8.26 11.34
N PRO A 21 6.57 -9.58 11.55
CA PRO A 21 7.05 -10.09 12.84
C PRO A 21 8.41 -9.51 13.26
N GLU A 22 9.33 -9.32 12.30
CA GLU A 22 10.67 -8.76 12.57
C GLU A 22 10.61 -7.29 13.04
N ILE A 23 9.64 -6.52 12.55
CA ILE A 23 9.49 -5.09 12.87
C ILE A 23 8.41 -4.81 13.94
N GLY A 24 7.65 -5.82 14.34
CA GLY A 24 6.58 -5.73 15.35
C GLY A 24 5.36 -4.89 14.95
N ARG A 25 5.18 -4.57 13.67
CA ARG A 25 4.07 -3.71 13.20
C ARG A 25 3.63 -4.05 11.77
N MET A 26 2.41 -3.65 11.45
CA MET A 26 1.84 -3.77 10.11
C MET A 26 2.63 -2.95 9.10
N LEU A 27 2.82 -3.53 7.92
CA LEU A 27 3.44 -2.91 6.76
C LEU A 27 2.41 -2.89 5.64
N VAL A 28 2.13 -1.71 5.09
CA VAL A 28 1.18 -1.57 3.99
C VAL A 28 1.89 -1.91 2.69
N MET A 29 1.41 -2.95 2.01
CA MET A 29 1.84 -3.31 0.67
C MET A 29 1.01 -2.54 -0.34
N SER A 30 1.64 -2.01 -1.38
CA SER A 30 0.89 -1.28 -2.41
C SER A 30 1.47 -1.52 -3.79
N ALA A 31 0.58 -1.62 -4.77
CA ALA A 31 0.94 -1.59 -6.19
C ALA A 31 0.29 -0.37 -6.83
N PHE A 32 1.01 0.27 -7.75
CA PHE A 32 0.56 1.46 -8.46
C PHE A 32 1.01 1.37 -9.93
N GLY A 33 0.29 0.55 -10.69
CA GLY A 33 0.47 0.34 -12.14
C GLY A 33 -0.88 0.25 -12.82
N GLU A 34 -1.09 -0.76 -13.67
CA GLU A 34 -2.40 -1.06 -14.27
C GLU A 34 -3.47 -1.42 -13.23
N ILE A 35 -3.04 -1.92 -12.08
CA ILE A 35 -3.88 -2.19 -10.92
C ILE A 35 -3.32 -1.39 -9.74
N LYS A 36 -4.22 -0.76 -8.98
CA LYS A 36 -3.88 -0.14 -7.71
C LYS A 36 -4.51 -0.87 -6.55
N TYR A 37 -3.71 -1.23 -5.56
CA TYR A 37 -4.22 -1.78 -4.31
C TYR A 37 -3.41 -1.29 -3.12
N CYS A 38 -4.05 -1.24 -1.97
CA CYS A 38 -3.42 -1.21 -0.67
C CYS A 38 -3.80 -2.49 0.07
N LEU A 39 -2.78 -3.29 0.39
CA LEU A 39 -2.90 -4.58 1.04
C LEU A 39 -2.42 -4.48 2.49
N PHE A 40 -3.31 -4.85 3.41
CA PHE A 40 -3.06 -4.93 4.84
C PHE A 40 -3.14 -6.40 5.26
N VAL A 41 -2.03 -6.93 5.78
CA VAL A 41 -1.96 -8.32 6.24
C VAL A 41 -1.92 -8.31 7.76
N ALA A 42 -2.97 -8.77 8.42
CA ALA A 42 -2.98 -8.97 9.86
C ALA A 42 -2.38 -10.34 10.19
N VAL A 43 -1.43 -10.33 11.13
CA VAL A 43 -0.86 -11.53 11.75
C VAL A 43 -0.90 -11.35 13.27
N PRO A 44 -0.92 -12.42 14.08
CA PRO A 44 -0.91 -12.28 15.53
C PRO A 44 0.41 -11.69 16.03
N GLY A 45 0.34 -10.95 17.14
CA GLY A 45 1.54 -10.45 17.84
C GLY A 45 2.20 -9.20 17.27
N ILE A 46 1.60 -8.54 16.27
CA ILE A 46 2.09 -7.25 15.75
C ILE A 46 1.13 -6.11 16.08
N LYS A 47 1.63 -4.87 16.12
CA LYS A 47 0.78 -3.68 16.13
C LYS A 47 0.12 -3.52 14.76
N ILE A 48 -1.20 -3.71 14.71
CA ILE A 48 -2.02 -3.51 13.50
C ILE A 48 -2.48 -2.05 13.38
N MET A 49 -2.64 -1.58 12.15
CA MET A 49 -3.31 -0.30 11.89
C MET A 49 -4.81 -0.45 12.16
N SER A 50 -5.38 0.51 12.87
CA SER A 50 -6.82 0.64 13.06
C SER A 50 -7.53 0.87 11.72
N THR A 51 -8.85 0.66 11.69
CA THR A 51 -9.65 0.92 10.48
C THR A 51 -9.55 2.38 10.01
N PRO A 52 -9.61 3.42 10.87
CA PRO A 52 -9.41 4.80 10.45
C PRO A 52 -8.02 5.07 9.86
N GLU A 53 -6.95 4.53 10.47
CA GLU A 53 -5.59 4.69 9.92
C GLU A 53 -5.43 4.05 8.53
N ARG A 54 -6.04 2.86 8.33
CA ARG A 54 -6.05 2.21 7.00
C ARG A 54 -6.87 3.02 5.99
N GLN A 55 -7.97 3.64 6.43
CA GLN A 55 -8.78 4.52 5.59
C GLN A 55 -8.02 5.77 5.18
N ASP A 56 -7.37 6.46 6.12
CA ASP A 56 -6.53 7.62 5.82
C ASP A 56 -5.42 7.25 4.83
N TYR A 57 -4.79 6.08 4.99
CA TYR A 57 -3.79 5.59 4.05
C TYR A 57 -4.34 5.41 2.62
N VAL A 58 -5.48 4.73 2.48
CA VAL A 58 -6.09 4.46 1.17
C VAL A 58 -6.56 5.75 0.52
N LEU A 59 -7.32 6.58 1.23
CA LEU A 59 -7.89 7.81 0.67
C LEU A 59 -6.80 8.82 0.31
N SER A 60 -5.76 8.97 1.12
CA SER A 60 -4.61 9.83 0.77
C SER A 60 -3.81 9.30 -0.42
N ALA A 61 -3.73 7.97 -0.62
CA ALA A 61 -3.09 7.38 -1.80
C ALA A 61 -3.91 7.64 -3.07
N ILE A 62 -5.25 7.70 -3.00
CA ILE A 62 -6.11 8.08 -4.14
C ILE A 62 -5.77 9.50 -4.61
N LEU A 63 -5.52 10.44 -3.68
CA LEU A 63 -5.14 11.81 -4.04
C LEU A 63 -3.79 11.92 -4.78
N SER A 64 -2.97 10.86 -4.77
CA SER A 64 -1.73 10.83 -5.55
C SER A 64 -1.97 10.63 -7.06
N ASP A 65 -3.10 10.02 -7.42
CA ASP A 65 -3.60 9.91 -8.79
C ASP A 65 -5.10 9.53 -8.75
N GLU A 66 -5.92 10.57 -8.87
CA GLU A 66 -7.38 10.57 -8.71
C GLU A 66 -8.11 9.84 -9.84
N SER A 67 -7.41 9.51 -10.94
CA SER A 67 -8.01 8.91 -12.14
C SER A 67 -8.31 7.42 -12.00
N MET A 68 -7.73 6.75 -11.01
CA MET A 68 -7.89 5.31 -10.80
C MET A 68 -8.30 5.00 -9.36
N PRO A 69 -9.27 4.08 -9.17
CA PRO A 69 -9.61 3.60 -7.85
C PRO A 69 -8.48 2.74 -7.25
N ILE A 70 -8.45 2.64 -5.93
CA ILE A 70 -7.59 1.74 -5.17
C ILE A 70 -8.43 0.60 -4.58
N MET A 71 -7.98 -0.63 -4.80
CA MET A 71 -8.51 -1.79 -4.09
C MET A 71 -7.92 -1.85 -2.69
N TRP A 72 -8.72 -1.56 -1.67
CA TRP A 72 -8.41 -1.91 -0.29
C TRP A 72 -8.54 -3.42 -0.15
N ILE A 73 -7.51 -4.08 0.37
CA ILE A 73 -7.51 -5.52 0.63
C ILE A 73 -7.03 -5.78 2.06
N ASP A 74 -7.87 -6.41 2.88
CA ASP A 74 -7.50 -6.94 4.19
C ASP A 74 -7.37 -8.46 4.10
N ILE A 75 -6.28 -8.99 4.66
CA ILE A 75 -6.06 -10.42 4.79
C ILE A 75 -5.67 -10.73 6.24
N ASP A 76 -6.37 -11.66 6.86
CA ASP A 76 -6.14 -12.08 8.24
C ASP A 76 -5.57 -13.50 8.25
N TYR A 77 -4.40 -13.66 8.87
CA TYR A 77 -3.79 -14.96 9.15
C TYR A 77 -3.85 -15.26 10.64
N ASP A 78 -4.04 -16.54 10.98
CA ASP A 78 -3.93 -17.00 12.36
C ASP A 78 -2.48 -17.28 12.77
N LYS A 79 -2.29 -17.75 14.00
CA LYS A 79 -0.97 -18.01 14.60
C LYS A 79 -0.23 -19.17 13.93
N ASP A 80 -0.95 -20.04 13.22
CA ASP A 80 -0.42 -21.21 12.54
C ASP A 80 -0.12 -20.90 11.06
N GLY A 81 -0.26 -19.62 10.66
CA GLY A 81 -0.02 -19.16 9.29
C GLY A 81 -1.13 -19.55 8.31
N LYS A 82 -2.31 -19.94 8.81
CA LYS A 82 -3.45 -20.27 7.97
C LYS A 82 -4.30 -19.02 7.71
N LEU A 83 -4.75 -18.89 6.46
CA LEU A 83 -5.66 -17.82 6.06
C LEU A 83 -6.99 -17.98 6.83
N HIS A 84 -7.33 -16.98 7.62
CA HIS A 84 -8.55 -16.91 8.42
C HIS A 84 -9.63 -16.08 7.72
N GLY A 85 -9.26 -14.99 7.04
CA GLY A 85 -10.20 -14.10 6.36
C GLY A 85 -9.56 -13.25 5.27
N ALA A 86 -10.37 -12.88 4.28
CA ALA A 86 -9.99 -11.92 3.25
C ALA A 86 -11.18 -11.03 2.92
N LYS A 87 -10.97 -9.71 2.91
CA LYS A 87 -11.99 -8.71 2.56
C LYS A 87 -11.41 -7.72 1.57
N GLY A 88 -12.25 -7.26 0.64
CA GLY A 88 -11.87 -6.25 -0.33
C GLY A 88 -12.95 -5.19 -0.49
N LYS A 89 -12.54 -3.95 -0.74
CA LYS A 89 -13.43 -2.89 -1.20
C LYS A 89 -12.70 -1.99 -2.20
N GLN A 90 -13.41 -1.49 -3.19
CA GLN A 90 -12.89 -0.48 -4.09
C GLN A 90 -13.11 0.90 -3.46
N CYS A 91 -12.10 1.77 -3.49
CA CYS A 91 -12.18 3.15 -3.03
C CYS A 91 -11.73 4.07 -4.16
N SER A 92 -12.41 5.18 -4.34
CA SER A 92 -12.25 6.14 -5.42
C SER A 92 -12.29 7.58 -4.87
N TYR A 93 -12.01 8.56 -5.73
CA TYR A 93 -12.01 9.96 -5.31
C TYR A 93 -13.37 10.40 -4.73
N SER A 94 -14.48 9.90 -5.28
CA SER A 94 -15.84 10.21 -4.78
C SER A 94 -16.12 9.68 -3.37
N ASP A 95 -15.30 8.77 -2.86
CA ASP A 95 -15.42 8.26 -1.48
C ASP A 95 -14.73 9.17 -0.44
N ILE A 96 -14.05 10.24 -0.90
CA ILE A 96 -13.34 11.17 -0.02
C ILE A 96 -14.30 12.29 0.42
N PRO A 97 -14.56 12.45 1.74
CA PRO A 97 -15.34 13.58 2.22
C PRO A 97 -14.65 14.90 1.86
N PRO A 98 -15.33 15.88 1.25
CA PRO A 98 -14.69 17.13 0.81
C PRO A 98 -13.95 17.88 1.92
N ALA A 99 -14.48 17.85 3.15
CA ALA A 99 -13.86 18.47 4.32
C ALA A 99 -12.52 17.85 4.73
N GLU A 100 -12.26 16.60 4.33
CA GLU A 100 -11.06 15.85 4.70
C GLU A 100 -9.93 15.96 3.67
N ILE A 101 -10.22 16.53 2.49
CA ILE A 101 -9.28 16.53 1.35
C ILE A 101 -7.94 17.16 1.73
N ASP A 102 -7.93 18.32 2.38
CA ASP A 102 -6.68 19.02 2.68
C ASP A 102 -5.85 18.28 3.73
N ARG A 103 -6.48 17.73 4.77
CA ARG A 103 -5.83 16.84 5.75
C ARG A 103 -5.22 15.62 5.06
N LEU A 104 -5.97 14.98 4.16
CA LEU A 104 -5.51 13.79 3.44
C LEU A 104 -4.40 14.10 2.43
N LYS A 105 -4.36 15.30 1.85
CA LYS A 105 -3.24 15.75 1.01
C LYS A 105 -1.95 15.84 1.81
N GLU A 106 -1.99 16.38 3.02
CA GLU A 106 -0.81 16.43 3.91
C GLU A 106 -0.32 15.02 4.24
N LEU A 107 -1.23 14.13 4.64
CA LEU A 107 -0.93 12.72 4.90
C LEU A 107 -0.38 12.00 3.65
N SER A 108 -0.87 12.35 2.45
CA SER A 108 -0.40 11.73 1.21
C SER A 108 1.11 11.93 1.00
N VAL A 109 1.65 13.08 1.41
CA VAL A 109 3.08 13.41 1.31
C VAL A 109 3.88 12.55 2.29
N GLU A 110 3.39 12.36 3.51
CA GLU A 110 4.04 11.51 4.51
C GLU A 110 4.06 10.05 4.10
N TYR A 111 2.92 9.51 3.66
CA TYR A 111 2.84 8.13 3.21
C TYR A 111 3.62 7.89 1.91
N ALA A 112 3.68 8.88 1.01
CA ALA A 112 4.53 8.83 -0.17
C ALA A 112 6.01 8.62 0.22
N LYS A 113 6.52 9.38 1.20
CA LYS A 113 7.88 9.19 1.73
C LYS A 113 8.06 7.78 2.31
N SER A 114 7.13 7.34 3.14
CA SER A 114 7.16 6.00 3.76
C SER A 114 7.19 4.86 2.74
N ARG A 115 6.45 4.99 1.63
CA ARG A 115 6.48 4.02 0.52
C ARG A 115 7.82 4.00 -0.20
N ILE A 116 8.40 5.16 -0.48
CA ILE A 116 9.73 5.26 -1.12
C ILE A 116 10.80 4.60 -0.24
N GLU A 117 10.80 4.89 1.06
CA GLU A 117 11.75 4.25 1.99
C GLU A 117 11.54 2.73 2.07
N SER A 118 10.28 2.29 2.12
CA SER A 118 9.95 0.87 2.18
C SER A 118 10.40 0.13 0.92
N PHE A 119 10.24 0.74 -0.26
CA PHE A 119 10.78 0.24 -1.52
C PHE A 119 12.31 0.10 -1.45
N GLN A 120 13.02 1.14 -1.01
CA GLN A 120 14.49 1.11 -0.93
C GLN A 120 14.99 0.04 0.03
N ARG A 121 14.30 -0.14 1.17
CA ARG A 121 14.59 -1.20 2.15
C ARG A 121 14.32 -2.59 1.58
N GLN A 122 13.21 -2.78 0.86
CA GLN A 122 12.82 -4.08 0.30
C GLN A 122 13.76 -4.55 -0.81
N TYR A 123 14.14 -3.64 -1.72
CA TYR A 123 14.94 -3.98 -2.90
C TYR A 123 16.44 -3.69 -2.73
N HIS A 124 16.86 -3.19 -1.56
CA HIS A 124 18.24 -2.82 -1.26
C HIS A 124 18.89 -1.94 -2.34
N ARG A 125 18.10 -1.07 -2.98
CA ARG A 125 18.56 -0.16 -4.05
C ARG A 125 17.81 1.16 -4.04
N LYS A 126 18.43 2.18 -4.65
CA LYS A 126 17.73 3.43 -4.96
C LYS A 126 16.69 3.21 -6.07
N VAL A 127 15.64 4.02 -6.05
CA VAL A 127 14.64 4.06 -7.11
C VAL A 127 15.30 4.59 -8.39
N GLY A 128 15.17 3.85 -9.49
CA GLY A 128 15.71 4.29 -10.78
C GLY A 128 14.98 5.54 -11.28
N ARG A 129 15.68 6.49 -11.90
CA ARG A 129 15.08 7.75 -12.39
C ARG A 129 13.89 7.54 -13.33
N ASN A 130 13.91 6.48 -14.12
CA ASN A 130 12.85 6.15 -15.09
C ASN A 130 11.85 5.10 -14.56
N ASP A 131 12.08 4.52 -13.38
CA ASP A 131 11.17 3.54 -12.75
C ASP A 131 9.86 4.25 -12.35
N PRO A 132 8.72 3.53 -12.29
CA PRO A 132 7.50 4.04 -11.66
C PRO A 132 7.79 4.55 -10.24
N CYS A 133 7.25 5.71 -9.89
CA CYS A 133 7.48 6.31 -8.58
C CYS A 133 6.78 5.50 -7.48
N PRO A 134 7.51 5.00 -6.46
CA PRO A 134 6.90 4.23 -5.37
C PRO A 134 5.92 5.03 -4.52
N CYS A 135 5.86 6.36 -4.66
CA CYS A 135 4.86 7.17 -3.95
C CYS A 135 3.42 6.88 -4.38
N GLY A 136 3.23 6.25 -5.54
CA GLY A 136 1.91 5.86 -6.06
C GLY A 136 1.25 6.85 -7.02
N SER A 137 1.97 7.87 -7.49
CA SER A 137 1.45 8.88 -8.42
C SER A 137 1.28 8.42 -9.87
N GLY A 138 1.68 7.19 -10.21
CA GLY A 138 1.73 6.69 -11.59
C GLY A 138 2.81 7.33 -12.49
N LYS A 139 3.54 8.35 -12.00
CA LYS A 139 4.59 9.05 -12.76
C LYS A 139 5.94 8.33 -12.63
N LYS A 140 6.85 8.55 -13.59
CA LYS A 140 8.27 8.17 -13.44
C LYS A 140 8.90 8.91 -12.26
N TYR A 141 9.81 8.28 -11.53
CA TYR A 141 10.42 8.86 -10.32
C TYR A 141 11.01 10.27 -10.56
N LYS A 142 11.74 10.47 -11.67
CA LYS A 142 12.31 11.78 -12.09
C LYS A 142 11.31 12.90 -12.40
N LYS A 143 10.01 12.59 -12.49
CA LYS A 143 8.93 13.55 -12.76
C LYS A 143 8.00 13.70 -11.54
N CYS A 144 8.44 13.22 -10.38
CA CYS A 144 7.60 13.17 -9.18
C CYS A 144 8.37 13.49 -7.91
N CYS A 145 9.16 12.55 -7.40
CA CYS A 145 9.77 12.63 -6.06
C CYS A 145 11.30 12.71 -6.10
N LEU A 146 11.86 13.05 -7.25
CA LEU A 146 13.26 13.40 -7.49
C LEU A 146 13.29 14.78 -8.13
#